data_AF-A0A9D5TCB9-F1
#
_entry.id   AF-A0A9D5TCB9-F1
#
_cell.length_a   1.000
_cell.length_b   1.000
_cell.length_c   1.000
_cell.angle_alpha   90.00
_cell.angle_beta   90.00
_cell.angle_gamma   90.00
#
_symmetry.space_group_name_H-M   'P 1'
#
loop_
_entity.id
_entity.type
_entity.pdbx_description
1 polymer ?
#
loop_
_entity_poly.entity_id
_entity_poly.type
_entity_poly.pdbx_seq_one_letter_code
_entity_poly.pdbx_strand_id
1 'polypeptide(L)'
;MSNFAIITDSSCDLNKQLRERLQIHDYLHGSVHFPDGHSELADLDWNSITPEAYYDSMKDKKVLYRTGCPSVGETEVVFEKYLSAGQDVLCIVMSSALSATYQNCTSVAATMKEKYPERKIFCIDSLRYSTSLAVLLTLADAKRQSGATIEETAEYVENIKHCVHQMGPMDDLFFLVKMGRISNFKAFFGSLVGVNPMADFNSRGMAEVLAKFKGKSSAFAATLQYIEKTIVNPSEQTIFIAHSNRESAANILAEMVREKFHPKEIIINPVGMACGAAIGPGLCAAFYVGERISEDGSKEKAIMNDIVNGTSNTQKEQTSATVALNTDNSFILLGDSTCDMDSEMRSKYGVEYVKMNYVLDGKEYPASLDWESHSAHEYYDLLRSGKVVTTTQVSMETFRNTFESALQGGKDVLYISCSSALSGSVNTAFMVANELNEKYPNKVYCVDSLCSSLGQAMMLIQASEMRKEGKSAAEIADCINATKLTVNQCGTVATLDFLRRAGRIKASKAFFGNLFGVKPLIISDKIGQNYAVKKVKGKAASYAEIAAMIADDSDGYPREDLYLSHADCLDDVMLLKDEILKVAEFKNVHIGTIGPIVGASVGPGTVIAFCRGKEVTIEGKE
;
A
#
# COMPACT_ATOMS: atom_id res chain seq x y z
N MET A 1 -42.12 3.73 7.38
CA MET A 1 -40.76 4.07 7.87
C MET A 1 -40.92 5.00 9.04
N SER A 2 -40.14 4.83 10.10
CA SER A 2 -40.15 5.71 11.28
C SER A 2 -39.78 7.14 10.87
N ASN A 3 -40.57 8.12 11.32
CA ASN A 3 -40.53 9.51 10.86
C ASN A 3 -39.68 10.39 11.78
N PHE A 4 -38.37 10.16 11.83
CA PHE A 4 -37.43 11.01 12.55
C PHE A 4 -36.15 11.24 11.75
N ALA A 5 -35.55 12.41 11.93
CA ALA A 5 -34.30 12.82 11.33
C ALA A 5 -33.12 12.36 12.20
N ILE A 6 -32.09 11.81 11.56
CA ILE A 6 -30.80 11.55 12.20
C ILE A 6 -29.88 12.74 11.87
N ILE A 7 -29.42 13.43 12.91
CA ILE A 7 -28.54 14.59 12.83
C ILE A 7 -27.23 14.27 13.54
N THR A 8 -26.11 14.77 13.04
CA THR A 8 -24.79 14.61 13.66
C THR A 8 -24.00 15.91 13.66
N ASP A 9 -22.68 15.85 13.83
CA ASP A 9 -21.79 17.00 13.68
C ASP A 9 -20.61 16.68 12.74
N SER A 10 -19.85 17.71 12.38
CA SER A 10 -18.72 17.67 11.44
C SER A 10 -17.56 16.77 11.86
N SER A 11 -17.57 16.24 13.09
CA SER A 11 -16.62 15.23 13.52
C SER A 11 -16.97 13.81 13.06
N CYS A 12 -18.07 13.58 12.35
CA CYS A 12 -18.41 12.24 11.85
C CYS A 12 -17.57 11.80 10.65
N ASP A 13 -16.88 12.74 10.00
CA ASP A 13 -16.07 12.56 8.79
C ASP A 13 -16.83 11.96 7.58
N LEU A 14 -18.16 11.87 7.62
CA LEU A 14 -18.95 11.34 6.50
C LEU A 14 -19.05 12.39 5.40
N ASN A 15 -18.49 12.14 4.22
CA ASN A 15 -18.72 12.98 3.04
C ASN A 15 -20.19 12.93 2.58
N LYS A 16 -20.58 13.84 1.67
CA LYS A 16 -21.95 13.94 1.16
C LYS A 16 -22.53 12.62 0.65
N GLN A 17 -21.76 11.86 -0.13
CA GLN A 17 -22.20 10.58 -0.69
C GLN A 17 -22.55 9.57 0.40
N LEU A 18 -21.72 9.49 1.46
CA LEU A 18 -21.98 8.59 2.59
C LEU A 18 -23.15 9.07 3.45
N ARG A 19 -23.31 10.39 3.66
CA ARG A 19 -24.46 10.95 4.38
C ARG A 19 -25.77 10.63 3.66
N GLU A 20 -25.80 10.79 2.33
CA GLU A 20 -26.96 10.44 1.51
C GLU A 20 -27.25 8.93 1.57
N ARG A 21 -26.21 8.09 1.47
CA ARG A 21 -26.36 6.63 1.56
C ARG A 21 -26.89 6.16 2.92
N LEU A 22 -26.40 6.75 4.01
CA LEU A 22 -26.79 6.43 5.38
C LEU A 22 -28.01 7.23 5.85
N GLN A 23 -28.68 7.96 4.95
CA GLN A 23 -29.83 8.81 5.25
C GLN A 23 -29.62 9.71 6.49
N ILE A 24 -28.42 10.28 6.62
CA ILE A 24 -28.09 11.29 7.62
C ILE A 24 -28.63 12.61 7.10
N HIS A 25 -29.60 13.17 7.82
CA HIS A 25 -30.43 14.26 7.30
C HIS A 25 -29.71 15.60 7.34
N ASP A 26 -28.93 15.84 8.40
CA ASP A 26 -28.17 17.07 8.60
C ASP A 26 -26.95 16.85 9.48
N TYR A 27 -26.06 17.85 9.51
CA TYR A 27 -24.98 17.90 10.48
C TYR A 27 -24.70 19.33 10.94
N LEU A 28 -24.24 19.43 12.18
CA LEU A 28 -23.75 20.67 12.77
C LEU A 28 -22.29 20.89 12.34
N HIS A 29 -22.00 22.05 11.76
CA HIS A 29 -20.69 22.38 11.21
C HIS A 29 -19.68 22.74 12.30
N GLY A 30 -19.99 23.70 13.17
CA GLY A 30 -18.94 24.35 13.97
C GLY A 30 -17.92 25.07 13.06
N SER A 31 -16.68 25.23 13.53
CA SER A 31 -15.68 26.03 12.79
C SER A 31 -14.27 25.44 12.78
N VAL A 32 -13.53 25.73 11.73
CA VAL A 32 -12.07 25.54 11.64
C VAL A 32 -11.41 26.91 11.55
N HIS A 33 -10.40 27.15 12.38
CA HIS A 33 -9.63 28.39 12.45
C HIS A 33 -8.25 28.16 11.82
N PHE A 34 -7.94 28.96 10.81
CA PHE A 34 -6.73 28.84 10.01
C PHE A 34 -5.56 29.65 10.61
N PRO A 35 -4.30 29.31 10.26
CA PRO A 35 -3.11 29.95 10.84
C PRO A 35 -2.97 31.45 10.55
N ASP A 36 -3.52 31.91 9.43
CA ASP A 36 -3.54 33.33 9.02
C ASP A 36 -4.64 34.15 9.72
N GLY A 37 -5.43 33.50 10.60
CA GLY A 37 -6.43 34.13 11.46
C GLY A 37 -7.85 34.12 10.91
N HIS A 38 -8.09 33.68 9.67
CA HIS A 38 -9.45 33.52 9.18
C HIS A 38 -10.11 32.24 9.74
N SER A 39 -11.43 32.13 9.60
CA SER A 39 -12.20 30.99 10.09
C SER A 39 -13.29 30.63 9.11
N GLU A 40 -13.55 29.35 8.98
CA GLU A 40 -14.57 28.79 8.08
C GLU A 40 -15.44 27.80 8.85
N LEU A 41 -16.60 27.47 8.29
CA LEU A 41 -17.38 26.34 8.79
C LEU A 41 -16.60 25.05 8.59
N ALA A 42 -16.68 24.12 9.54
CA ALA A 42 -16.06 22.82 9.33
C ALA A 42 -16.87 22.02 8.31
N ASP A 43 -16.39 22.05 7.08
CA ASP A 43 -16.99 21.35 5.95
C ASP A 43 -16.48 19.91 5.89
N LEU A 44 -17.39 18.98 5.62
CA LEU A 44 -17.12 17.56 5.44
C LEU A 44 -16.78 17.21 3.97
N ASP A 45 -17.04 18.14 3.05
CA ASP A 45 -16.93 17.92 1.60
C ASP A 45 -15.71 18.62 0.97
N TRP A 46 -14.83 19.20 1.80
CA TRP A 46 -13.54 19.79 1.38
C TRP A 46 -13.65 20.87 0.31
N ASN A 47 -14.70 21.70 0.35
CA ASN A 47 -14.94 22.69 -0.70
C ASN A 47 -13.92 23.85 -0.71
N SER A 48 -13.32 24.20 0.42
CA SER A 48 -12.38 25.33 0.53
C SER A 48 -10.90 24.95 0.38
N ILE A 49 -10.55 23.73 0.78
CA ILE A 49 -9.18 23.20 0.73
C ILE A 49 -9.22 21.69 0.48
N THR A 50 -8.32 21.18 -0.34
CA THR A 50 -8.19 19.72 -0.55
C THR A 50 -7.61 19.04 0.69
N PRO A 51 -7.96 17.78 1.00
CA PRO A 51 -7.36 17.02 2.10
C PRO A 51 -5.82 17.03 2.08
N GLU A 52 -5.22 16.88 0.89
CA GLU A 52 -3.77 16.84 0.70
C GLU A 52 -3.13 18.16 1.10
N ALA A 53 -3.61 19.29 0.57
CA ALA A 53 -3.11 20.62 0.93
C ALA A 53 -3.26 20.92 2.43
N TYR A 54 -4.40 20.53 3.02
CA TYR A 54 -4.64 20.71 4.46
C TYR A 54 -3.61 19.95 5.29
N TYR A 55 -3.42 18.65 5.05
CA TYR A 55 -2.48 17.83 5.80
C TYR A 55 -1.01 18.10 5.47
N ASP A 56 -0.69 18.47 4.23
CA ASP A 56 0.65 18.83 3.80
C ASP A 56 1.14 20.09 4.50
N SER A 57 0.25 21.06 4.70
CA SER A 57 0.57 22.26 5.48
C SER A 57 1.02 21.94 6.91
N MET A 58 0.55 20.81 7.48
CA MET A 58 0.85 20.40 8.86
C MET A 58 2.12 19.54 8.97
N LYS A 59 2.71 19.02 7.88
CA LYS A 59 3.80 18.02 7.91
C LYS A 59 5.02 18.46 8.74
N ASP A 60 5.37 19.74 8.71
CA ASP A 60 6.53 20.28 9.43
C ASP A 60 6.22 20.70 10.88
N LYS A 61 4.97 20.50 11.33
CA LYS A 61 4.46 20.78 12.69
C LYS A 61 4.48 22.26 13.09
N LYS A 62 4.65 23.19 12.15
CA LYS A 62 4.59 24.63 12.42
C LYS A 62 3.20 25.22 12.22
N VAL A 63 2.42 24.62 11.33
CA VAL A 63 1.03 24.98 11.07
C VAL A 63 0.11 24.23 12.03
N LEU A 64 -0.76 24.98 12.71
CA LEU A 64 -1.78 24.44 13.61
C LEU A 64 -3.14 25.05 13.27
N TYR A 65 -4.09 24.18 12.98
CA TYR A 65 -5.50 24.54 12.89
C TYR A 65 -6.14 24.41 14.27
N ARG A 66 -7.14 25.26 14.55
CA ARG A 66 -7.99 25.12 15.74
C ARG A 66 -9.42 24.87 15.31
N THR A 67 -10.25 24.41 16.24
CA THR A 67 -11.66 24.13 15.96
C THR A 67 -12.56 24.76 17.01
N GLY A 68 -13.72 25.26 16.58
CA GLY A 68 -14.83 25.65 17.44
C GLY A 68 -15.98 24.64 17.33
N CYS A 69 -16.65 24.36 18.45
CA CYS A 69 -17.85 23.54 18.42
C CYS A 69 -19.03 24.29 17.78
N PRO A 70 -20.06 23.59 17.29
CA PRO A 70 -21.29 24.21 16.81
C PRO A 70 -21.90 25.13 17.84
N SER A 71 -22.38 26.29 17.39
CA SER A 71 -23.00 27.27 18.29
C SER A 71 -24.41 26.86 18.70
N VAL A 72 -24.92 27.43 19.79
CA VAL A 72 -26.32 27.27 20.20
C VAL A 72 -27.28 27.70 19.08
N GLY A 73 -27.06 28.88 18.48
CA GLY A 73 -27.92 29.40 17.41
C GLY A 73 -27.91 28.55 16.14
N GLU A 74 -26.74 28.02 15.74
CA GLU A 74 -26.64 27.05 14.64
C GLU A 74 -27.47 25.79 14.92
N THR A 75 -27.32 25.26 16.13
CA THR A 75 -28.04 24.05 16.57
C THR A 75 -29.55 24.28 16.62
N GLU A 76 -30.00 25.45 17.09
CA GLU A 76 -31.41 25.86 17.07
C GLU A 76 -31.98 25.86 15.65
N VAL A 77 -31.28 26.49 14.70
CA VAL A 77 -31.71 26.55 13.29
C VAL A 77 -31.87 25.15 12.69
N VAL A 78 -30.90 24.27 12.93
CA VAL A 78 -30.92 22.89 12.40
C VAL A 78 -32.05 22.08 13.05
N PHE A 79 -32.24 22.15 14.36
CA PHE A 79 -33.33 21.41 15.02
C PHE A 79 -34.70 21.92 14.61
N GLU A 80 -34.89 23.25 14.61
CA GLU A 80 -36.14 23.92 14.21
C GLU A 80 -36.61 23.49 12.82
N LYS A 81 -35.68 23.36 11.86
CA LYS A 81 -35.96 22.91 10.48
C LYS A 81 -36.73 21.60 10.43
N TYR A 82 -36.38 20.62 11.27
CA TYR A 82 -37.04 19.31 11.28
C TYR A 82 -38.27 19.27 12.18
N LEU A 83 -38.20 19.90 13.35
CA LEU A 83 -39.30 19.92 14.31
C LEU A 83 -40.53 20.65 13.75
N SER A 84 -40.33 21.81 13.11
CA SER A 84 -41.40 22.57 12.46
C SER A 84 -42.03 21.83 11.26
N ALA A 85 -41.28 20.91 10.64
CA ALA A 85 -41.75 20.02 9.60
C ALA A 85 -42.48 18.76 10.15
N GLY A 86 -42.66 18.67 11.47
CA GLY A 86 -43.35 17.55 12.12
C GLY A 86 -42.51 16.28 12.21
N GLN A 87 -41.18 16.38 12.15
CA GLN A 87 -40.25 15.26 12.33
C GLN A 87 -39.61 15.32 13.73
N ASP A 88 -39.43 14.16 14.34
CA ASP A 88 -38.63 14.04 15.57
C ASP A 88 -37.13 14.07 15.24
N VAL A 89 -36.27 14.36 16.22
CA VAL A 89 -34.82 14.51 16.02
C VAL A 89 -34.03 13.56 16.91
N LEU A 90 -33.21 12.71 16.28
CA LEU A 90 -32.14 11.95 16.94
C LEU A 90 -30.80 12.57 16.57
N CYS A 91 -30.16 13.24 17.52
CA CYS A 91 -28.87 13.90 17.36
C CYS A 91 -27.75 13.06 18.00
N ILE A 92 -26.81 12.54 17.21
CA ILE A 92 -25.69 11.72 17.69
C ILE A 92 -24.39 12.48 17.38
N VAL A 93 -23.70 12.95 18.42
CA VAL A 93 -22.58 13.89 18.29
C VAL A 93 -21.32 13.39 18.98
N MET A 94 -20.18 14.01 18.66
CA MET A 94 -18.90 13.62 19.24
C MET A 94 -18.87 13.58 20.76
N SER A 95 -17.94 12.76 21.25
CA SER A 95 -17.54 12.63 22.64
C SER A 95 -17.50 13.97 23.38
N SER A 96 -18.29 14.06 24.45
CA SER A 96 -18.30 15.23 25.32
C SER A 96 -16.99 15.45 26.08
N ALA A 97 -16.11 14.44 26.14
CA ALA A 97 -14.77 14.58 26.68
C ALA A 97 -13.81 15.40 25.77
N LEU A 98 -14.21 15.64 24.50
CA LEU A 98 -13.37 16.32 23.50
C LEU A 98 -13.95 17.67 23.04
N SER A 99 -15.26 17.88 23.21
CA SER A 99 -15.97 19.07 22.72
C SER A 99 -17.23 19.36 23.54
N ALA A 100 -17.63 20.63 23.57
CA ALA A 100 -18.90 21.07 24.15
C ALA A 100 -20.12 20.85 23.24
N THR A 101 -19.94 20.22 22.07
CA THR A 101 -21.02 19.98 21.08
C THR A 101 -22.25 19.31 21.71
N TYR A 102 -22.04 18.26 22.51
CA TYR A 102 -23.13 17.55 23.20
C TYR A 102 -23.89 18.45 24.18
N GLN A 103 -23.19 19.23 24.99
CA GLN A 103 -23.81 20.17 25.93
C GLN A 103 -24.65 21.23 25.19
N ASN A 104 -24.15 21.77 24.09
CA ASN A 104 -24.90 22.72 23.27
C ASN A 104 -26.18 22.07 22.71
N CYS A 105 -26.08 20.85 22.18
CA CYS A 105 -27.24 20.11 21.66
C CYS A 105 -28.29 19.81 22.73
N THR A 106 -27.88 19.38 23.92
CA THR A 106 -28.81 19.09 25.03
C THR A 106 -29.48 20.36 25.56
N SER A 107 -28.75 21.48 25.64
CA SER A 107 -29.31 22.77 26.03
C SER A 107 -30.38 23.22 25.04
N VAL A 108 -30.10 23.16 23.74
CA VAL A 108 -31.08 23.51 22.70
C VAL A 108 -32.27 22.56 22.70
N ALA A 109 -32.04 21.26 22.86
CA ALA A 109 -33.12 20.28 22.96
C ALA A 109 -34.09 20.58 24.12
N ALA A 110 -33.58 21.05 25.27
CA ALA A 110 -34.41 21.42 26.41
C ALA A 110 -35.36 22.58 26.07
N THR A 111 -34.85 23.64 25.46
CA THR A 111 -35.66 24.80 25.02
C THR A 111 -36.63 24.44 23.89
N MET A 112 -36.19 23.63 22.93
CA MET A 112 -37.03 23.24 21.79
C MET A 112 -38.17 22.29 22.18
N LYS A 113 -38.01 21.49 23.23
CA LYS A 113 -39.11 20.67 23.79
C LYS A 113 -40.24 21.51 24.37
N GLU A 114 -39.96 22.70 24.88
CA GLU A 114 -41.02 23.62 25.34
C GLU A 114 -41.80 24.22 24.17
N LYS A 115 -41.08 24.52 23.07
CA LYS A 115 -41.67 25.11 21.85
C LYS A 115 -42.42 24.09 21.00
N TYR A 116 -41.98 22.84 20.98
CA TYR A 116 -42.55 21.72 20.22
C TYR A 116 -42.86 20.53 21.15
N PRO A 117 -43.84 20.65 22.06
CA PRO A 117 -44.11 19.65 23.10
C PRO A 117 -44.59 18.29 22.57
N GLU A 118 -45.10 18.24 21.34
CA GLU A 118 -45.53 17.02 20.66
C GLU A 118 -44.41 16.30 19.90
N ARG A 119 -43.22 16.91 19.79
CA ARG A 119 -42.05 16.33 19.12
C ARG A 119 -41.10 15.67 20.13
N LYS A 120 -40.32 14.71 19.64
CA LYS A 120 -39.26 14.06 20.41
C LYS A 120 -37.89 14.53 19.96
N ILE A 121 -37.01 14.76 20.94
CA ILE A 121 -35.60 15.11 20.72
C ILE A 121 -34.74 14.28 21.65
N PHE A 122 -33.83 13.50 21.06
CA PHE A 122 -32.81 12.72 21.76
C PHE A 122 -31.43 13.20 21.31
N CYS A 123 -30.60 13.61 22.26
CA CYS A 123 -29.20 13.93 22.01
C CYS A 123 -28.35 12.85 22.68
N ILE A 124 -27.44 12.24 21.92
CA ILE A 124 -26.56 11.17 22.37
C ILE A 124 -25.12 11.66 22.35
N ASP A 125 -24.46 11.56 23.51
CA ASP A 125 -23.01 11.62 23.60
C ASP A 125 -22.46 10.29 23.10
N SER A 126 -21.92 10.30 21.88
CA SER A 126 -21.43 9.07 21.25
C SER A 126 -20.24 8.46 21.97
N LEU A 127 -19.51 9.22 22.80
CA LEU A 127 -18.18 8.85 23.30
C LEU A 127 -17.20 8.49 22.16
N ARG A 128 -17.49 8.92 20.94
CA ARG A 128 -16.75 8.61 19.72
C ARG A 128 -16.50 9.90 18.94
N TYR A 129 -15.62 9.84 17.97
CA TYR A 129 -15.30 10.95 17.06
C TYR A 129 -14.67 10.40 15.79
N SER A 130 -14.54 11.24 14.77
CA SER A 130 -14.06 10.83 13.46
C SER A 130 -14.92 9.66 12.96
N THR A 131 -14.31 8.73 12.25
CA THR A 131 -15.00 7.63 11.59
C THR A 131 -15.59 6.60 12.57
N SER A 132 -15.21 6.63 13.86
CA SER A 132 -15.92 5.86 14.89
C SER A 132 -17.33 6.38 15.18
N LEU A 133 -17.58 7.69 14.99
CA LEU A 133 -18.93 8.27 15.04
C LEU A 133 -19.74 7.83 13.81
N ALA A 134 -19.12 7.74 12.63
CA ALA A 134 -19.74 7.18 11.43
C ALA A 134 -20.22 5.72 11.59
N VAL A 135 -19.47 4.89 12.32
CA VAL A 135 -19.92 3.53 12.68
C VAL A 135 -21.25 3.58 13.43
N LEU A 136 -21.37 4.45 14.44
CA LEU A 136 -22.61 4.58 15.21
C LEU A 136 -23.77 5.12 14.37
N LEU A 137 -23.51 6.08 13.48
CA LEU A 137 -24.53 6.59 12.56
C LEU A 137 -25.04 5.51 11.60
N THR A 138 -24.13 4.65 11.11
CA THR A 138 -24.48 3.50 10.25
C THR A 138 -25.40 2.53 11.00
N LEU A 139 -25.09 2.25 12.26
CA LEU A 139 -25.90 1.37 13.11
C LEU A 139 -27.26 2.00 13.46
N ALA A 140 -27.30 3.31 13.73
CA ALA A 140 -28.52 4.05 14.01
C ALA A 140 -29.47 4.06 12.80
N ASP A 141 -28.92 4.30 11.61
CA ASP A 141 -29.69 4.25 10.36
C ASP A 141 -30.22 2.85 10.08
N ALA A 142 -29.38 1.81 10.19
CA ALA A 142 -29.82 0.43 9.99
C ALA A 142 -30.96 0.04 10.96
N LYS A 143 -30.87 0.46 12.23
CA LYS A 143 -31.92 0.24 13.24
C LYS A 143 -33.21 0.99 12.89
N ARG A 144 -33.11 2.24 12.44
CA ARG A 144 -34.26 3.02 11.95
C ARG A 144 -34.91 2.36 10.73
N GLN A 145 -34.12 1.90 9.76
CA GLN A 145 -34.61 1.22 8.55
C GLN A 145 -35.31 -0.10 8.86
N SER A 146 -34.98 -0.77 9.97
CA SER A 146 -35.73 -1.96 10.43
C SER A 146 -37.12 -1.63 11.01
N GLY A 147 -37.53 -0.35 11.01
CA GLY A 147 -38.81 0.11 11.52
C GLY A 147 -38.82 0.49 13.00
N ALA A 148 -37.64 0.51 13.66
CA ALA A 148 -37.55 0.91 15.06
C ALA A 148 -38.00 2.36 15.27
N THR A 149 -38.60 2.61 16.43
CA THR A 149 -38.93 3.94 16.94
C THR A 149 -37.66 4.73 17.28
N ILE A 150 -37.82 6.04 17.51
CA ILE A 150 -36.71 6.89 17.93
C ILE A 150 -36.17 6.46 19.30
N GLU A 151 -37.04 6.07 20.24
CA GLU A 151 -36.64 5.55 21.55
C GLU A 151 -35.79 4.28 21.44
N GLU A 152 -36.28 3.29 20.69
CA GLU A 152 -35.56 2.02 20.50
C GLU A 152 -34.22 2.22 19.77
N THR A 153 -34.17 3.17 18.84
CA THR A 153 -32.93 3.52 18.14
C THR A 153 -31.96 4.24 19.08
N ALA A 154 -32.45 5.18 19.88
CA ALA A 154 -31.63 5.91 20.85
C ALA A 154 -31.06 4.97 21.93
N GLU A 155 -31.88 4.09 22.49
CA GLU A 155 -31.45 3.09 23.47
C GLU A 155 -30.43 2.12 22.87
N TYR A 156 -30.62 1.70 21.61
CA TYR A 156 -29.66 0.84 20.92
C TYR A 156 -28.29 1.53 20.77
N VAL A 157 -28.29 2.79 20.32
CA VAL A 157 -27.04 3.57 20.14
C VAL A 157 -26.35 3.81 21.49
N GLU A 158 -27.10 4.16 22.54
CA GLU A 158 -26.57 4.37 23.90
C GLU A 158 -25.86 3.13 24.45
N ASN A 159 -26.35 1.94 24.12
CA ASN A 159 -25.73 0.68 24.55
C ASN A 159 -24.52 0.32 23.67
N ILE A 160 -24.66 0.37 22.34
CA ILE A 160 -23.63 -0.12 21.41
C ILE A 160 -22.42 0.82 21.29
N LYS A 161 -22.54 2.10 21.70
CA LYS A 161 -21.42 3.05 21.68
C LYS A 161 -20.20 2.59 22.45
N HIS A 162 -20.38 1.77 23.48
CA HIS A 162 -19.29 1.20 24.28
C HIS A 162 -18.56 0.03 23.62
N CYS A 163 -19.04 -0.41 22.45
CA CYS A 163 -18.50 -1.53 21.68
C CYS A 163 -17.81 -1.07 20.40
N VAL A 164 -17.74 0.22 20.10
CA VAL A 164 -17.04 0.72 18.90
C VAL A 164 -15.57 0.90 19.20
N HIS A 165 -14.71 0.10 18.58
CA HIS A 165 -13.25 0.15 18.73
C HIS A 165 -12.59 0.98 17.62
N GLN A 166 -11.36 1.42 17.88
CA GLN A 166 -10.42 1.85 16.86
C GLN A 166 -9.07 1.14 17.05
N MET A 167 -8.40 0.80 15.96
CA MET A 167 -7.01 0.36 16.05
C MET A 167 -6.23 0.64 14.77
N GLY A 168 -5.02 1.17 14.92
CA GLY A 168 -4.10 1.39 13.81
C GLY A 168 -2.92 2.29 14.15
N PRO A 169 -1.89 2.33 13.31
CA PRO A 169 -0.75 3.22 13.50
C PRO A 169 -1.10 4.69 13.25
N MET A 170 -0.39 5.54 13.99
CA MET A 170 -0.19 6.95 13.67
C MET A 170 1.31 7.24 13.60
N ASP A 171 1.76 8.18 12.77
CA ASP A 171 3.19 8.50 12.66
C ASP A 171 3.77 9.09 13.97
N ASP A 172 3.02 9.97 14.65
CA ASP A 172 3.37 10.48 15.97
C ASP A 172 2.19 11.14 16.69
N LEU A 173 2.34 11.43 17.99
CA LEU A 173 1.28 11.99 18.84
C LEU A 173 1.28 13.53 18.94
N PHE A 174 2.06 14.25 18.12
CA PHE A 174 2.32 15.67 18.32
C PHE A 174 1.04 16.50 18.40
N PHE A 175 0.16 16.37 17.41
CA PHE A 175 -1.07 17.17 17.30
C PHE A 175 -2.06 16.81 18.41
N LEU A 176 -2.24 15.52 18.68
CA LEU A 176 -3.14 15.03 19.71
C LEU A 176 -2.74 15.53 21.10
N VAL A 177 -1.44 15.52 21.41
CA VAL A 177 -0.91 16.06 22.67
C VAL A 177 -1.03 17.58 22.70
N LYS A 178 -0.70 18.27 21.61
CA LYS A 178 -0.76 19.73 21.52
C LYS A 178 -2.19 20.25 21.72
N MET A 179 -3.19 19.51 21.21
CA MET A 179 -4.61 19.84 21.30
C MET A 179 -5.29 19.26 22.55
N GLY A 180 -4.59 18.51 23.39
CA GLY A 180 -5.13 17.94 24.63
C GLY A 180 -6.17 16.84 24.42
N ARG A 181 -6.21 16.20 23.25
CA ARG A 181 -7.25 15.23 22.83
C ARG A 181 -6.80 13.77 22.93
N ILE A 182 -5.82 13.47 23.78
CA ILE A 182 -5.32 12.12 24.03
C ILE A 182 -4.99 11.90 25.50
N SER A 183 -5.21 10.68 25.97
CA SER A 183 -4.95 10.26 27.34
C SER A 183 -3.75 9.30 27.43
N ASN A 184 -3.14 9.22 28.62
CA ASN A 184 -2.04 8.30 28.95
C ASN A 184 -0.80 8.35 28.02
N PHE A 185 -0.51 9.50 27.40
CA PHE A 185 0.59 9.65 26.43
C PHE A 185 1.99 9.83 27.05
N LYS A 186 2.13 9.95 28.38
CA LYS A 186 3.39 10.33 29.05
C LYS A 186 4.53 9.32 28.81
N ALA A 187 4.23 8.01 28.85
CA ALA A 187 5.19 6.96 28.52
C ALA A 187 5.56 6.92 27.03
N PHE A 188 4.83 7.69 26.22
CA PHE A 188 4.92 7.70 24.78
C PHE A 188 5.54 8.99 24.24
N PHE A 189 6.03 9.87 25.11
CA PHE A 189 6.63 11.15 24.75
C PHE A 189 8.05 10.98 24.16
N GLY A 190 8.31 11.64 23.03
CA GLY A 190 9.53 11.50 22.23
C GLY A 190 9.27 10.81 20.89
N SER A 191 9.48 11.51 19.78
CA SER A 191 9.37 10.97 18.43
C SER A 191 10.64 10.18 18.11
N LEU A 192 10.61 8.87 18.32
CA LEU A 192 11.63 7.99 17.78
C LEU A 192 11.26 7.72 16.32
N VAL A 193 12.19 7.97 15.39
CA VAL A 193 11.97 7.76 13.96
C VAL A 193 11.52 6.31 13.70
N GLY A 194 10.41 6.17 12.97
CA GLY A 194 9.86 4.87 12.59
C GLY A 194 9.10 4.13 13.69
N VAL A 195 8.72 4.80 14.78
CA VAL A 195 7.87 4.21 15.84
C VAL A 195 6.44 4.73 15.72
N ASN A 196 5.50 3.79 15.58
CA ASN A 196 4.08 4.07 15.38
C ASN A 196 3.31 3.82 16.70
N PRO A 197 2.84 4.86 17.41
CA PRO A 197 1.85 4.70 18.48
C PRO A 197 0.55 4.09 17.97
N MET A 198 -0.09 3.30 18.83
CA MET A 198 -1.40 2.67 18.59
C MET A 198 -2.29 2.91 19.81
N ALA A 199 -3.55 3.29 19.56
CA ALA A 199 -4.48 3.74 20.60
C ALA A 199 -5.90 3.27 20.30
N ASP A 200 -6.66 2.97 21.37
CA ASP A 200 -8.11 2.75 21.32
C ASP A 200 -8.83 3.73 22.26
N PHE A 201 -10.16 3.70 22.30
CA PHE A 201 -10.95 4.53 23.21
C PHE A 201 -10.91 4.01 24.64
N ASN A 202 -10.91 4.94 25.59
CA ASN A 202 -11.27 4.64 26.98
C ASN A 202 -12.77 4.87 27.23
N SER A 203 -13.22 4.52 28.43
CA SER A 203 -14.62 4.67 28.87
C SER A 203 -15.18 6.09 28.81
N ARG A 204 -14.30 7.11 28.78
CA ARG A 204 -14.70 8.53 28.64
C ARG A 204 -14.77 8.99 27.19
N GLY A 205 -14.50 8.12 26.23
CA GLY A 205 -14.52 8.47 24.81
C GLY A 205 -13.33 9.31 24.36
N MET A 206 -12.18 9.19 25.04
CA MET A 206 -10.89 9.73 24.58
C MET A 206 -10.02 8.60 24.02
N ALA A 207 -9.16 8.89 23.05
CA ALA A 207 -8.09 7.96 22.69
C ALA A 207 -7.11 7.77 23.85
N GLU A 208 -6.74 6.53 24.11
CA GLU A 208 -5.73 6.10 25.07
C GLU A 208 -4.68 5.25 24.36
N VAL A 209 -3.41 5.67 24.47
CA VAL A 209 -2.31 4.95 23.82
C VAL A 209 -2.07 3.63 24.55
N LEU A 210 -2.09 2.53 23.80
CA LEU A 210 -1.92 1.19 24.34
C LEU A 210 -0.52 0.64 24.09
N ALA A 211 0.08 0.93 22.94
CA ALA A 211 1.39 0.40 22.57
C ALA A 211 2.11 1.25 21.50
N LYS A 212 3.35 0.84 21.19
CA LYS A 212 4.19 1.38 20.13
C LYS A 212 4.85 0.24 19.35
N PHE A 213 4.89 0.36 18.03
CA PHE A 213 5.56 -0.62 17.15
C PHE A 213 6.58 0.06 16.25
N LYS A 214 7.75 -0.56 16.08
CA LYS A 214 8.79 -0.07 15.16
C LYS A 214 8.53 -0.61 13.75
N GLY A 215 8.33 0.28 12.79
CA GLY A 215 7.99 -0.04 11.41
C GLY A 215 6.48 -0.17 11.17
N LYS A 216 6.04 0.11 9.93
CA LYS A 216 4.61 0.10 9.57
C LYS A 216 4.04 -1.32 9.48
N SER A 217 4.82 -2.27 8.97
CA SER A 217 4.39 -3.67 8.83
C SER A 217 4.07 -4.33 10.18
N SER A 218 4.89 -4.09 11.20
CA SER A 218 4.66 -4.62 12.55
C SER A 218 3.43 -3.98 13.20
N ALA A 219 3.21 -2.68 12.98
CA ALA A 219 2.03 -1.98 13.47
C ALA A 219 0.73 -2.45 12.79
N PHE A 220 0.75 -2.73 11.48
CA PHE A 220 -0.40 -3.32 10.78
C PHE A 220 -0.67 -4.76 11.21
N ALA A 221 0.36 -5.58 11.40
CA ALA A 221 0.20 -6.92 11.95
C ALA A 221 -0.41 -6.87 13.37
N ALA A 222 0.05 -5.96 14.22
CA ALA A 222 -0.51 -5.73 15.55
C ALA A 222 -1.97 -5.25 15.48
N THR A 223 -2.30 -4.41 14.49
CA THR A 223 -3.67 -3.93 14.25
C THR A 223 -4.59 -5.10 13.99
N LEU A 224 -4.22 -6.02 13.08
CA LEU A 224 -5.01 -7.22 12.80
C LEU A 224 -5.11 -8.16 14.01
N GLN A 225 -4.05 -8.34 14.79
CA GLN A 225 -4.09 -9.18 15.99
C GLN A 225 -5.02 -8.61 17.06
N TYR A 226 -5.06 -7.28 17.18
CA TYR A 226 -5.97 -6.61 18.10
C TYR A 226 -7.43 -6.73 17.65
N ILE A 227 -7.70 -6.48 16.36
CA ILE A 227 -9.05 -6.65 15.78
C ILE A 227 -9.53 -8.09 15.98
N GLU A 228 -8.70 -9.08 15.68
CA GLU A 228 -9.04 -10.50 15.85
C GLU A 228 -9.45 -10.87 17.29
N LYS A 229 -8.82 -10.24 18.28
CA LYS A 229 -9.11 -10.48 19.70
C LYS A 229 -10.32 -9.72 20.23
N THR A 230 -10.90 -8.80 19.46
CA THR A 230 -11.94 -7.88 19.96
C THR A 230 -13.17 -7.82 19.07
N ILE A 231 -13.08 -8.09 17.76
CA ILE A 231 -14.19 -7.95 16.81
C ILE A 231 -15.31 -8.98 17.05
N VAL A 232 -16.56 -8.57 16.85
CA VAL A 232 -17.75 -9.42 17.04
C VAL A 232 -18.55 -9.50 15.75
N ASN A 233 -18.82 -10.71 15.22
CA ASN A 233 -19.59 -10.90 13.99
C ASN A 233 -19.05 -10.09 12.78
N PRO A 234 -17.77 -10.22 12.44
CA PRO A 234 -17.15 -9.35 11.43
C PRO A 234 -17.89 -9.38 10.08
N SER A 235 -18.36 -10.54 9.63
CA SER A 235 -19.06 -10.72 8.36
C SER A 235 -20.39 -9.97 8.22
N GLU A 236 -20.95 -9.47 9.31
CA GLU A 236 -22.19 -8.67 9.30
C GLU A 236 -21.90 -7.16 9.35
N GLN A 237 -20.65 -6.76 9.58
CA GLN A 237 -20.29 -5.38 9.81
C GLN A 237 -19.86 -4.64 8.55
N THR A 238 -20.21 -3.36 8.51
CA THR A 238 -19.48 -2.37 7.74
C THR A 238 -18.32 -1.87 8.60
N ILE A 239 -17.09 -2.24 8.24
CA ILE A 239 -15.88 -1.74 8.92
C ILE A 239 -15.40 -0.48 8.20
N PHE A 240 -14.99 0.52 8.94
CA PHE A 240 -14.39 1.70 8.33
C PHE A 240 -12.88 1.72 8.52
N ILE A 241 -12.15 2.20 7.53
CA ILE A 241 -10.72 2.52 7.65
C ILE A 241 -10.54 4.02 7.45
N ALA A 242 -10.08 4.73 8.48
CA ALA A 242 -9.80 6.16 8.36
C ALA A 242 -8.32 6.46 8.14
N HIS A 243 -8.04 7.54 7.43
CA HIS A 243 -6.68 8.02 7.23
C HIS A 243 -6.55 9.53 7.21
N SER A 244 -5.40 10.03 7.65
CA SER A 244 -5.01 11.43 7.47
C SER A 244 -3.78 11.52 6.58
N ASN A 245 -3.99 11.78 5.28
CA ASN A 245 -2.92 11.79 4.25
C ASN A 245 -2.12 10.48 4.17
N ARG A 246 -2.84 9.36 4.26
CA ARG A 246 -2.32 7.99 4.30
C ARG A 246 -3.24 7.04 3.52
N GLU A 247 -3.84 7.51 2.43
CA GLU A 247 -4.81 6.74 1.64
C GLU A 247 -4.25 5.39 1.17
N SER A 248 -3.02 5.36 0.68
CA SER A 248 -2.32 4.12 0.30
C SER A 248 -2.20 3.11 1.44
N ALA A 249 -1.84 3.59 2.64
CA ALA A 249 -1.79 2.78 3.85
C ALA A 249 -3.19 2.34 4.30
N ALA A 250 -4.21 3.18 4.12
CA ALA A 250 -5.60 2.87 4.39
C ALA A 250 -6.12 1.74 3.48
N ASN A 251 -5.81 1.80 2.19
CA ASN A 251 -6.11 0.75 1.23
C ASN A 251 -5.44 -0.57 1.62
N ILE A 252 -4.16 -0.55 2.03
CA ILE A 252 -3.47 -1.74 2.51
C ILE A 252 -4.15 -2.32 3.76
N LEU A 253 -4.45 -1.49 4.76
CA LEU A 253 -5.13 -1.95 5.97
C LEU A 253 -6.54 -2.45 5.67
N ALA A 254 -7.25 -1.82 4.74
CA ALA A 254 -8.56 -2.26 4.26
C ALA A 254 -8.50 -3.66 3.65
N GLU A 255 -7.55 -3.93 2.74
CA GLU A 255 -7.39 -5.28 2.18
C GLU A 255 -7.03 -6.30 3.25
N MET A 256 -6.10 -5.97 4.14
CA MET A 256 -5.72 -6.83 5.26
C MET A 256 -6.91 -7.18 6.16
N VAL A 257 -7.79 -6.21 6.42
CA VAL A 257 -9.03 -6.40 7.18
C VAL A 257 -10.05 -7.20 6.36
N ARG A 258 -10.15 -6.95 5.04
CA ARG A 258 -11.06 -7.66 4.14
C ARG A 258 -10.73 -9.14 4.05
N GLU A 259 -9.46 -9.46 3.81
CA GLU A 259 -8.97 -10.83 3.69
C GLU A 259 -9.08 -11.59 5.01
N LYS A 260 -8.77 -10.94 6.14
CA LYS A 260 -8.78 -11.64 7.43
C LYS A 260 -10.17 -11.82 8.01
N PHE A 261 -11.01 -10.78 7.96
CA PHE A 261 -12.28 -10.74 8.70
C PHE A 261 -13.52 -10.89 7.82
N HIS A 262 -13.38 -10.76 6.50
CA HIS A 262 -14.47 -10.88 5.53
C HIS A 262 -15.71 -10.03 5.91
N PRO A 263 -15.56 -8.75 6.24
CA PRO A 263 -16.68 -7.92 6.64
C PRO A 263 -17.67 -7.74 5.49
N LYS A 264 -18.92 -7.43 5.82
CA LYS A 264 -19.96 -7.14 4.83
C LYS A 264 -19.52 -6.04 3.87
N GLU A 265 -18.86 -5.02 4.41
CA GLU A 265 -18.37 -3.88 3.64
C GLU A 265 -17.14 -3.29 4.33
N ILE A 266 -16.22 -2.72 3.54
CA ILE A 266 -15.21 -1.79 4.04
C ILE A 266 -15.40 -0.43 3.40
N ILE A 267 -15.42 0.62 4.20
CA ILE A 267 -15.45 2.02 3.75
C ILE A 267 -14.14 2.68 4.15
N ILE A 268 -13.41 3.18 3.16
CA ILE A 268 -12.21 3.99 3.40
C ILE A 268 -12.65 5.45 3.43
N ASN A 269 -12.24 6.17 4.48
CA ASN A 269 -12.73 7.51 4.74
C ASN A 269 -11.57 8.45 5.14
N PRO A 270 -11.33 9.56 4.43
CA PRO A 270 -10.38 10.54 4.90
C PRO A 270 -10.91 11.19 6.18
N VAL A 271 -10.02 11.43 7.15
CA VAL A 271 -10.35 12.20 8.35
C VAL A 271 -10.64 13.65 7.94
N GLY A 272 -11.79 14.20 8.33
CA GLY A 272 -12.22 15.55 7.98
C GLY A 272 -11.42 16.65 8.70
N MET A 273 -11.55 17.90 8.25
CA MET A 273 -10.75 19.03 8.78
C MET A 273 -10.84 19.18 10.30
N ALA A 274 -12.05 19.10 10.87
CA ALA A 274 -12.28 19.28 12.31
C ALA A 274 -11.54 18.23 13.16
N CYS A 275 -11.63 16.95 12.79
CA CYS A 275 -10.89 15.89 13.45
C CYS A 275 -9.39 15.95 13.12
N GLY A 276 -9.05 16.27 11.86
CA GLY A 276 -7.70 16.40 11.34
C GLY A 276 -6.86 17.47 12.04
N ALA A 277 -7.47 18.56 12.50
CA ALA A 277 -6.78 19.59 13.29
C ALA A 277 -6.12 19.04 14.57
N ALA A 278 -6.73 18.01 15.16
CA ALA A 278 -6.22 17.36 16.36
C ALA A 278 -5.45 16.07 16.10
N ILE A 279 -5.90 15.26 15.13
CA ILE A 279 -5.25 14.00 14.77
C ILE A 279 -3.91 14.28 14.07
N GLY A 280 -3.86 15.31 13.21
CA GLY A 280 -2.73 15.60 12.35
C GLY A 280 -2.57 14.60 11.20
N PRO A 281 -1.58 14.79 10.32
CA PRO A 281 -1.24 13.81 9.29
C PRO A 281 -0.64 12.54 9.90
N GLY A 282 -0.86 11.39 9.25
CA GLY A 282 -0.17 10.15 9.57
C GLY A 282 -1.00 9.07 10.24
N LEU A 283 -2.29 9.27 10.50
CA LEU A 283 -3.20 8.23 10.99
C LEU A 283 -3.55 7.25 9.87
N CYS A 284 -3.60 5.96 10.20
CA CYS A 284 -4.28 4.92 9.44
C CYS A 284 -4.87 3.90 10.42
N ALA A 285 -6.18 3.84 10.58
CA ALA A 285 -6.82 3.00 11.59
C ALA A 285 -8.14 2.39 11.13
N ALA A 286 -8.44 1.18 11.62
CA ALA A 286 -9.71 0.50 11.44
C ALA A 286 -10.68 0.83 12.59
N PHE A 287 -11.97 0.94 12.26
CA PHE A 287 -13.06 1.24 13.18
C PHE A 287 -14.18 0.24 12.98
N TYR A 288 -14.58 -0.44 14.06
CA TYR A 288 -15.45 -1.61 14.00
C TYR A 288 -16.19 -1.80 15.33
N VAL A 289 -17.23 -2.64 15.31
CA VAL A 289 -17.92 -3.10 16.52
C VAL A 289 -17.18 -4.32 17.07
N GLY A 290 -16.84 -4.30 18.34
CA GLY A 290 -16.22 -5.40 19.05
C GLY A 290 -16.94 -5.72 20.36
N GLU A 291 -16.23 -6.43 21.22
CA GLU A 291 -16.64 -6.62 22.60
C GLU A 291 -16.72 -5.26 23.34
N ARG A 292 -17.40 -5.22 24.48
CA ARG A 292 -17.50 -3.97 25.24
C ARG A 292 -16.10 -3.57 25.75
N ILE A 293 -15.69 -2.33 25.48
CA ILE A 293 -14.45 -1.75 25.99
C ILE A 293 -14.49 -1.72 27.52
N SER A 294 -13.42 -2.18 28.17
CA SER A 294 -13.36 -2.21 29.64
C SER A 294 -13.33 -0.81 30.25
N GLU A 295 -13.98 -0.62 31.41
CA GLU A 295 -14.14 0.71 32.03
C GLU A 295 -12.80 1.39 32.37
N ASP A 296 -11.79 0.59 32.72
CA ASP A 296 -10.45 1.02 33.11
C ASP A 296 -9.38 0.81 32.00
N GLY A 297 -9.81 0.27 30.84
CA GLY A 297 -8.94 -0.09 29.72
C GLY A 297 -8.00 -1.26 30.01
N SER A 298 -8.20 -2.00 31.10
CA SER A 298 -7.31 -3.09 31.53
C SER A 298 -7.26 -4.24 30.51
N LYS A 299 -8.41 -4.59 29.93
CA LYS A 299 -8.52 -5.66 28.93
C LYS A 299 -7.75 -5.32 27.66
N GLU A 300 -7.94 -4.10 27.17
CA GLU A 300 -7.32 -3.62 25.93
C GLU A 300 -5.80 -3.50 26.10
N LYS A 301 -5.33 -3.05 27.27
CA LYS A 301 -3.91 -3.05 27.65
C LYS A 301 -3.33 -4.45 27.72
N ALA A 302 -4.04 -5.41 28.32
CA ALA A 302 -3.60 -6.80 28.41
C ALA A 302 -3.42 -7.42 27.02
N ILE A 303 -4.42 -7.25 26.13
CA ILE A 303 -4.36 -7.69 24.74
C ILE A 303 -3.13 -7.12 24.04
N MET A 304 -2.89 -5.81 24.16
CA MET A 304 -1.75 -5.17 23.49
C MET A 304 -0.41 -5.59 24.08
N ASN A 305 -0.31 -5.79 25.39
CA ASN A 305 0.89 -6.34 26.03
C ASN A 305 1.19 -7.75 25.51
N ASP A 306 0.18 -8.60 25.33
CA ASP A 306 0.36 -9.94 24.78
C ASP A 306 0.86 -9.89 23.33
N ILE A 307 0.35 -8.97 22.51
CA ILE A 307 0.80 -8.78 21.12
C ILE A 307 2.27 -8.33 21.10
N VAL A 308 2.64 -7.36 21.95
CA VAL A 308 4.02 -6.87 22.07
C VAL A 308 4.97 -7.99 22.54
N ASN A 309 4.58 -8.75 23.57
CA ASN A 309 5.41 -9.80 24.17
C ASN A 309 5.44 -11.10 23.34
N GLY A 310 4.38 -11.40 22.58
CA GLY A 310 4.33 -12.50 21.63
C GLY A 310 5.31 -12.32 20.47
N THR A 311 5.67 -11.07 20.16
CA THR A 311 6.70 -10.72 19.16
C THR A 311 8.12 -11.07 19.64
N SER A 312 8.34 -11.21 20.96
CA SER A 312 9.65 -11.57 21.54
C SER A 312 9.92 -13.08 21.67
N ASN A 313 8.90 -13.94 21.62
CA ASN A 313 9.05 -15.40 21.75
C ASN A 313 8.87 -16.19 20.44
N THR A 314 8.57 -15.53 19.32
CA THR A 314 8.34 -16.14 18.00
C THR A 314 9.51 -15.98 17.02
N GLN A 315 10.73 -15.64 17.52
CA GLN A 315 11.96 -15.74 16.72
C GLN A 315 12.56 -17.16 16.66
N LYS A 316 11.87 -18.17 17.20
CA LYS A 316 12.20 -19.58 16.99
C LYS A 316 10.90 -20.33 16.70
N GLU A 317 10.92 -21.01 15.56
CA GLU A 317 9.94 -21.98 15.07
C GLU A 317 8.79 -21.46 14.19
N GLN A 318 8.73 -22.10 13.01
CA GLN A 318 7.63 -22.19 12.04
C GLN A 318 7.57 -21.18 10.89
N THR A 319 8.46 -21.45 9.93
CA THR A 319 8.06 -21.77 8.54
C THR A 319 6.73 -22.52 8.42
N SER A 320 5.98 -22.14 7.37
CA SER A 320 4.91 -22.89 6.68
C SER A 320 3.47 -22.78 7.20
N ALA A 321 2.69 -21.87 6.59
CA ALA A 321 1.29 -22.11 6.22
C ALA A 321 0.87 -21.15 5.08
N THR A 322 0.47 -21.73 3.95
CA THR A 322 0.11 -21.08 2.69
C THR A 322 -1.41 -20.85 2.61
N VAL A 323 -1.91 -19.62 2.42
CA VAL A 323 -3.25 -19.27 1.90
C VAL A 323 -3.18 -17.87 1.27
N ALA A 324 -2.93 -17.75 -0.04
CA ALA A 324 -3.90 -17.44 -1.12
C ALA A 324 -4.56 -16.04 -1.03
N LEU A 325 -3.94 -15.07 -1.74
CA LEU A 325 -4.36 -13.67 -1.96
C LEU A 325 -5.57 -13.56 -2.89
N ASN A 326 -6.42 -12.55 -2.71
CA ASN A 326 -7.22 -12.04 -3.84
C ASN A 326 -7.49 -10.52 -3.75
N THR A 327 -6.97 -9.82 -4.75
CA THR A 327 -6.85 -8.38 -4.97
C THR A 327 -8.10 -7.73 -5.57
N ASP A 328 -8.39 -6.46 -5.26
CA ASP A 328 -8.95 -5.57 -6.29
C ASP A 328 -7.86 -4.61 -6.82
N ASN A 329 -7.14 -5.12 -7.82
CA ASN A 329 -6.16 -4.39 -8.61
C ASN A 329 -6.90 -3.43 -9.56
N SER A 330 -6.74 -2.11 -9.39
CA SER A 330 -7.29 -1.07 -10.27
C SER A 330 -6.89 -1.24 -11.75
N PHE A 331 -5.74 -1.89 -11.99
CA PHE A 331 -5.28 -2.36 -13.29
C PHE A 331 -4.39 -3.61 -13.12
N ILE A 332 -4.30 -4.42 -14.17
CA ILE A 332 -3.44 -5.60 -14.18
C ILE A 332 -1.98 -5.17 -14.40
N LEU A 333 -1.09 -5.55 -13.49
CA LEU A 333 0.35 -5.31 -13.60
C LEU A 333 1.03 -6.57 -14.13
N LEU A 334 1.58 -6.47 -15.32
CA LEU A 334 2.16 -7.59 -16.06
C LEU A 334 3.67 -7.37 -16.29
N GLY A 335 4.45 -8.39 -16.00
CA GLY A 335 5.80 -8.59 -16.53
C GLY A 335 5.81 -9.67 -17.61
N ASP A 336 6.98 -10.25 -17.87
CA ASP A 336 7.16 -11.44 -18.70
C ASP A 336 8.13 -12.42 -18.02
N SER A 337 8.33 -13.60 -18.59
CA SER A 337 9.24 -14.64 -18.06
C SER A 337 10.70 -14.21 -17.89
N THR A 338 11.07 -12.96 -18.19
CA THR A 338 12.41 -12.45 -17.96
C THR A 338 12.55 -11.62 -16.69
N CYS A 339 11.46 -11.35 -15.96
CA CYS A 339 11.55 -10.55 -14.72
C CYS A 339 12.16 -11.33 -13.55
N ASP A 340 12.25 -12.66 -13.66
CA ASP A 340 12.84 -13.56 -12.66
C ASP A 340 12.25 -13.43 -11.24
N MET A 341 11.03 -12.89 -11.13
CA MET A 341 10.29 -12.85 -9.87
C MET A 341 9.75 -14.24 -9.57
N ASP A 342 10.13 -14.83 -8.44
CA ASP A 342 9.56 -16.09 -7.97
C ASP A 342 8.08 -15.96 -7.56
N SER A 343 7.43 -17.09 -7.24
CA SER A 343 6.02 -17.10 -6.87
C SER A 343 5.72 -16.21 -5.66
N GLU A 344 6.61 -16.14 -4.68
CA GLU A 344 6.43 -15.34 -3.47
C GLU A 344 6.48 -13.84 -3.80
N MET A 345 7.46 -13.42 -4.58
CA MET A 345 7.64 -12.05 -5.01
C MET A 345 6.48 -11.59 -5.90
N ARG A 346 6.07 -12.42 -6.89
CA ARG A 346 4.92 -12.10 -7.75
C ARG A 346 3.63 -11.97 -6.95
N SER A 347 3.40 -12.90 -6.02
CA SER A 347 2.27 -12.89 -5.10
C SER A 347 2.25 -11.60 -4.25
N LYS A 348 3.35 -11.30 -3.54
CA LYS A 348 3.52 -10.12 -2.67
C LYS A 348 3.27 -8.78 -3.39
N TYR A 349 3.69 -8.67 -4.64
CA TYR A 349 3.55 -7.45 -5.44
C TYR A 349 2.37 -7.49 -6.41
N GLY A 350 1.56 -8.55 -6.41
CA GLY A 350 0.41 -8.69 -7.32
C GLY A 350 0.80 -8.59 -8.79
N VAL A 351 1.95 -9.15 -9.15
CA VAL A 351 2.51 -9.11 -10.51
C VAL A 351 2.15 -10.41 -11.23
N GLU A 352 1.44 -10.28 -12.33
CA GLU A 352 1.27 -11.37 -13.29
C GLU A 352 2.39 -11.32 -14.33
N TYR A 353 2.54 -12.37 -15.13
CA TYR A 353 3.52 -12.34 -16.22
C TYR A 353 3.03 -13.10 -17.45
N VAL A 354 3.42 -12.58 -18.61
CA VAL A 354 3.22 -13.28 -19.87
C VAL A 354 4.30 -14.35 -20.02
N LYS A 355 3.87 -15.61 -20.09
CA LYS A 355 4.77 -16.75 -20.26
C LYS A 355 5.41 -16.71 -21.65
N MET A 356 6.74 -16.67 -21.68
CA MET A 356 7.54 -16.97 -22.88
C MET A 356 7.81 -18.47 -22.98
N ASN A 357 8.43 -18.91 -24.07
CA ASN A 357 8.88 -20.29 -24.22
C ASN A 357 10.37 -20.38 -24.52
N TYR A 358 10.93 -21.55 -24.20
CA TYR A 358 12.24 -21.96 -24.66
C TYR A 358 12.15 -23.26 -25.44
N VAL A 359 13.11 -23.49 -26.34
CA VAL A 359 13.20 -24.68 -27.17
C VAL A 359 14.45 -25.45 -26.77
N LEU A 360 14.25 -26.72 -26.47
CA LEU A 360 15.27 -27.70 -26.13
C LEU A 360 15.05 -28.94 -26.97
N ASP A 361 16.08 -29.39 -27.69
CA ASP A 361 16.03 -30.56 -28.58
C ASP A 361 14.85 -30.56 -29.56
N GLY A 362 14.52 -29.38 -30.10
CA GLY A 362 13.42 -29.19 -31.05
C GLY A 362 12.02 -29.20 -30.44
N LYS A 363 11.91 -29.36 -29.11
CA LYS A 363 10.64 -29.27 -28.38
C LYS A 363 10.54 -27.95 -27.63
N GLU A 364 9.36 -27.34 -27.71
CA GLU A 364 9.06 -26.09 -27.01
C GLU A 364 8.51 -26.38 -25.61
N TYR A 365 8.94 -25.57 -24.65
CA TYR A 365 8.59 -25.66 -23.23
C TYR A 365 8.23 -24.28 -22.70
N PRO A 366 7.24 -24.18 -21.80
CA PRO A 366 6.94 -22.92 -21.13
C PRO A 366 8.11 -22.50 -20.23
N ALA A 367 8.55 -21.25 -20.40
CA ALA A 367 9.51 -20.61 -19.50
C ALA A 367 8.79 -20.12 -18.23
N SER A 368 8.25 -21.07 -17.46
CA SER A 368 7.62 -20.78 -16.18
C SER A 368 8.68 -20.34 -15.17
N LEU A 369 8.40 -19.26 -14.45
CA LEU A 369 9.20 -18.79 -13.32
C LEU A 369 9.04 -19.69 -12.07
N ASP A 370 8.09 -20.63 -12.13
CA ASP A 370 7.86 -21.65 -11.10
C ASP A 370 8.45 -23.02 -11.49
N TRP A 371 9.29 -23.05 -12.54
CA TRP A 371 10.04 -24.24 -12.96
C TRP A 371 9.19 -25.47 -13.31
N GLU A 372 8.02 -25.25 -13.93
CA GLU A 372 7.03 -26.29 -14.29
C GLU A 372 7.58 -27.43 -15.19
N SER A 373 8.58 -27.16 -16.03
CA SER A 373 9.09 -28.14 -17.01
C SER A 373 10.34 -28.89 -16.55
N HIS A 374 11.23 -28.20 -15.85
CA HIS A 374 12.48 -28.71 -15.29
C HIS A 374 12.76 -27.88 -14.04
N SER A 375 13.28 -28.49 -12.97
CA SER A 375 13.77 -27.71 -11.84
C SER A 375 14.90 -26.77 -12.28
N ALA A 376 15.17 -25.72 -11.50
CA ALA A 376 16.25 -24.79 -11.81
C ALA A 376 17.58 -25.51 -12.02
N HIS A 377 17.94 -26.42 -11.12
CA HIS A 377 19.19 -27.16 -11.19
C HIS A 377 19.27 -28.04 -12.44
N GLU A 378 18.22 -28.81 -12.75
CA GLU A 378 18.17 -29.65 -13.94
C GLU A 378 18.28 -28.83 -15.23
N TYR A 379 17.59 -27.69 -15.29
CA TYR A 379 17.67 -26.77 -16.42
C TYR A 379 19.10 -26.28 -16.66
N TYR A 380 19.77 -25.84 -15.59
CA TYR A 380 21.15 -25.37 -15.69
C TYR A 380 22.15 -26.50 -15.95
N ASP A 381 21.89 -27.72 -15.48
CA ASP A 381 22.68 -28.91 -15.83
C ASP A 381 22.59 -29.28 -17.30
N LEU A 382 21.43 -29.11 -17.94
CA LEU A 382 21.30 -29.25 -19.39
C LEU A 382 22.24 -28.26 -20.11
N LEU A 383 22.29 -27.00 -19.67
CA LEU A 383 23.22 -26.01 -20.22
C LEU A 383 24.69 -26.35 -19.95
N ARG A 384 25.02 -26.84 -18.74
CA ARG A 384 26.38 -27.31 -18.39
C ARG A 384 26.81 -28.51 -19.21
N SER A 385 25.88 -29.39 -19.57
CA SER A 385 26.13 -30.56 -20.44
C SER A 385 26.36 -30.19 -21.91
N GLY A 386 26.20 -28.90 -22.26
CA GLY A 386 26.40 -28.39 -23.62
C GLY A 386 25.15 -28.40 -24.49
N LYS A 387 23.97 -28.75 -23.95
CA LYS A 387 22.73 -28.62 -24.71
C LYS A 387 22.45 -27.16 -25.03
N VAL A 388 21.96 -26.92 -26.25
CA VAL A 388 21.61 -25.59 -26.71
C VAL A 388 20.13 -25.35 -26.45
N VAL A 389 19.84 -24.45 -25.50
CA VAL A 389 18.51 -23.90 -25.31
C VAL A 389 18.41 -22.59 -26.10
N THR A 390 17.35 -22.45 -26.88
CA THR A 390 16.98 -21.19 -27.55
C THR A 390 15.66 -20.67 -26.98
N THR A 391 15.31 -19.41 -27.23
CA THR A 391 14.09 -18.81 -26.69
C THR A 391 13.25 -18.25 -27.82
N THR A 392 11.92 -18.32 -27.71
CA THR A 392 10.99 -17.73 -28.67
C THR A 392 10.39 -16.45 -28.10
N GLN A 393 10.01 -15.53 -28.99
CA GLN A 393 9.22 -14.36 -28.60
C GLN A 393 7.79 -14.78 -28.26
N VAL A 394 7.10 -13.96 -27.47
CA VAL A 394 5.67 -14.15 -27.24
C VAL A 394 4.90 -13.86 -28.52
N SER A 395 3.91 -14.69 -28.84
CA SER A 395 3.09 -14.54 -30.05
C SER A 395 2.13 -13.35 -29.93
N MET A 396 1.73 -12.77 -31.07
CA MET A 396 0.67 -11.75 -31.13
C MET A 396 -0.64 -12.26 -30.53
N GLU A 397 -0.99 -13.52 -30.77
CA GLU A 397 -2.22 -14.11 -30.25
C GLU A 397 -2.18 -14.22 -28.73
N THR A 398 -1.06 -14.64 -28.15
CA THR A 398 -0.87 -14.69 -26.69
C THR A 398 -1.04 -13.31 -26.07
N PHE A 399 -0.37 -12.28 -26.61
CA PHE A 399 -0.54 -10.91 -26.10
C PHE A 399 -1.97 -10.41 -26.28
N ARG A 400 -2.61 -10.67 -27.43
CA ARG A 400 -4.01 -10.27 -27.68
C ARG A 400 -4.92 -10.91 -26.64
N ASN A 401 -4.85 -12.22 -26.46
CA ASN A 401 -5.69 -12.94 -25.50
C ASN A 401 -5.48 -12.44 -24.07
N THR A 402 -4.22 -12.24 -23.65
CA THR A 402 -3.91 -11.75 -22.30
C THR A 402 -4.44 -10.33 -22.08
N PHE A 403 -4.16 -9.39 -22.98
CA PHE A 403 -4.57 -8.00 -22.83
C PHE A 403 -6.08 -7.83 -23.00
N GLU A 404 -6.68 -8.44 -24.02
CA GLU A 404 -8.12 -8.34 -24.30
C GLU A 404 -8.96 -8.94 -23.18
N SER A 405 -8.52 -10.04 -22.56
CA SER A 405 -9.20 -10.60 -21.39
C SER A 405 -9.26 -9.61 -20.22
N ALA A 406 -8.19 -8.84 -19.98
CA ALA A 406 -8.17 -7.81 -18.92
C ALA A 406 -9.08 -6.62 -19.27
N LEU A 407 -9.03 -6.16 -20.52
CA LEU A 407 -9.85 -5.05 -21.01
C LEU A 407 -11.36 -5.38 -21.00
N GLN A 408 -11.74 -6.60 -21.39
CA GLN A 408 -13.13 -7.09 -21.29
C GLN A 408 -13.62 -7.19 -19.84
N GLY A 409 -12.70 -7.46 -18.91
CA GLY A 409 -12.94 -7.40 -17.47
C GLY A 409 -13.04 -5.97 -16.91
N GLY A 410 -12.95 -4.94 -17.77
CA GLY A 410 -13.04 -3.53 -17.37
C GLY A 410 -11.81 -2.97 -16.67
N LYS A 411 -10.64 -3.61 -16.83
CA LYS A 411 -9.38 -3.20 -16.19
C LYS A 411 -8.39 -2.69 -17.21
N ASP A 412 -7.67 -1.62 -16.86
CA ASP A 412 -6.46 -1.23 -17.59
C ASP A 412 -5.36 -2.28 -17.38
N VAL A 413 -4.32 -2.23 -18.22
CA VAL A 413 -3.14 -3.06 -18.12
C VAL A 413 -1.89 -2.19 -18.12
N LEU A 414 -0.98 -2.41 -17.17
CA LEU A 414 0.39 -1.92 -17.25
C LEU A 414 1.32 -3.10 -17.49
N TYR A 415 1.91 -3.16 -18.68
CA TYR A 415 2.90 -4.17 -19.05
C TYR A 415 4.31 -3.57 -19.02
N ILE A 416 5.13 -4.00 -18.06
CA ILE A 416 6.55 -3.63 -17.98
C ILE A 416 7.36 -4.79 -18.56
N SER A 417 7.77 -4.62 -19.80
CA SER A 417 8.48 -5.60 -20.59
C SER A 417 9.97 -5.66 -20.26
N CYS A 418 10.63 -6.75 -20.65
CA CYS A 418 12.09 -6.77 -20.76
C CYS A 418 12.61 -5.69 -21.72
N SER A 419 13.92 -5.49 -21.77
CA SER A 419 14.56 -4.60 -22.73
C SER A 419 14.19 -4.94 -24.19
N SER A 420 13.77 -3.94 -24.96
CA SER A 420 13.52 -4.08 -26.41
C SER A 420 14.78 -4.43 -27.21
N ALA A 421 15.96 -4.11 -26.70
CA ALA A 421 17.24 -4.52 -27.31
C ALA A 421 17.49 -6.03 -27.20
N LEU A 422 16.82 -6.72 -26.26
CA LEU A 422 17.04 -8.14 -25.98
C LEU A 422 15.94 -9.05 -26.55
N SER A 423 14.75 -8.52 -26.86
CA SER A 423 13.60 -9.32 -27.32
C SER A 423 12.63 -8.55 -28.21
N GLY A 424 12.22 -9.18 -29.32
CA GLY A 424 11.15 -8.68 -30.19
C GLY A 424 9.74 -8.79 -29.60
N SER A 425 9.56 -9.46 -28.47
CA SER A 425 8.29 -9.51 -27.74
C SER A 425 7.77 -8.11 -27.40
N VAL A 426 8.66 -7.16 -27.12
CA VAL A 426 8.31 -5.78 -26.75
C VAL A 426 7.55 -5.08 -27.87
N ASN A 427 8.10 -5.08 -29.09
CA ASN A 427 7.44 -4.49 -30.25
C ASN A 427 6.10 -5.17 -30.55
N THR A 428 6.05 -6.50 -30.39
CA THR A 428 4.81 -7.28 -30.58
C THR A 428 3.73 -6.84 -29.59
N ALA A 429 4.06 -6.69 -28.30
CA ALA A 429 3.15 -6.21 -27.28
C ALA A 429 2.63 -4.81 -27.58
N PHE A 430 3.52 -3.88 -27.98
CA PHE A 430 3.17 -2.49 -28.26
C PHE A 430 2.20 -2.38 -29.45
N MET A 431 2.42 -3.17 -30.50
CA MET A 431 1.51 -3.24 -31.65
C MET A 431 0.12 -3.72 -31.25
N VAL A 432 0.04 -4.80 -30.45
CA VAL A 432 -1.24 -5.36 -29.97
C VAL A 432 -1.94 -4.38 -29.03
N ALA A 433 -1.21 -3.72 -28.13
CA ALA A 433 -1.74 -2.69 -27.24
C ALA A 433 -2.36 -1.54 -28.03
N ASN A 434 -1.69 -1.03 -29.08
CA ASN A 434 -2.21 0.04 -29.91
C ASN A 434 -3.51 -0.36 -30.63
N GLU A 435 -3.57 -1.58 -31.18
CA GLU A 435 -4.77 -2.13 -31.82
C GLU A 435 -5.95 -2.22 -30.84
N LEU A 436 -5.72 -2.70 -29.62
CA LEU A 436 -6.78 -2.88 -28.61
C LEU A 436 -7.23 -1.55 -27.99
N ASN A 437 -6.32 -0.58 -27.84
CA ASN A 437 -6.62 0.73 -27.30
C ASN A 437 -7.58 1.55 -28.19
N GLU A 438 -7.70 1.25 -29.48
CA GLU A 438 -8.73 1.85 -30.36
C GLU A 438 -10.11 1.22 -30.15
N LYS A 439 -10.16 -0.06 -29.73
CA LYS A 439 -11.38 -0.87 -29.64
C LYS A 439 -12.05 -0.80 -28.27
N TYR A 440 -11.27 -0.59 -27.21
CA TYR A 440 -11.75 -0.65 -25.82
C TYR A 440 -11.62 0.70 -25.10
N PRO A 441 -12.53 0.99 -24.14
CA PRO A 441 -12.46 2.21 -23.33
C PRO A 441 -11.26 2.19 -22.38
N ASN A 442 -11.01 1.07 -21.70
CA ASN A 442 -9.80 0.81 -20.91
C ASN A 442 -8.57 0.63 -21.81
N LYS A 443 -7.38 0.82 -21.24
CA LYS A 443 -6.12 0.91 -22.00
C LYS A 443 -5.03 -0.04 -21.51
N VAL A 444 -4.20 -0.46 -22.44
CA VAL A 444 -2.92 -1.13 -22.22
C VAL A 444 -1.80 -0.11 -22.36
N TYR A 445 -1.04 0.07 -21.29
CA TYR A 445 0.15 0.89 -21.21
C TYR A 445 1.37 -0.02 -21.20
N CYS A 446 2.20 0.06 -22.23
CA CYS A 446 3.42 -0.74 -22.31
C CYS A 446 4.65 0.11 -22.00
N VAL A 447 5.56 -0.44 -21.22
CA VAL A 447 6.84 0.16 -20.85
C VAL A 447 7.96 -0.79 -21.25
N ASP A 448 8.92 -0.28 -22.03
CA ASP A 448 10.21 -0.91 -22.24
C ASP A 448 11.10 -0.58 -21.04
N SER A 449 11.41 -1.58 -20.20
CA SER A 449 12.20 -1.38 -18.99
C SER A 449 13.66 -1.05 -19.27
N LEU A 450 14.18 -1.40 -20.45
CA LEU A 450 15.63 -1.39 -20.75
C LEU A 450 16.45 -2.29 -19.79
N CYS A 451 15.78 -3.19 -19.07
CA CYS A 451 16.39 -4.14 -18.14
C CYS A 451 15.86 -5.56 -18.38
N SER A 452 16.43 -6.52 -17.66
CA SER A 452 15.90 -7.87 -17.52
C SER A 452 16.20 -8.38 -16.11
N SER A 453 15.74 -9.58 -15.78
CA SER A 453 15.91 -10.20 -14.46
C SER A 453 15.40 -9.27 -13.35
N LEU A 454 16.05 -9.30 -12.18
CA LEU A 454 15.62 -8.50 -11.04
C LEU A 454 15.70 -6.98 -11.28
N GLY A 455 16.42 -6.50 -12.31
CA GLY A 455 16.34 -5.11 -12.75
C GLY A 455 14.96 -4.73 -13.32
N GLN A 456 14.32 -5.64 -14.08
CA GLN A 456 12.93 -5.49 -14.49
C GLN A 456 11.98 -5.66 -13.28
N ALA A 457 12.27 -6.63 -12.39
CA ALA A 457 11.50 -6.82 -11.16
C ALA A 457 11.47 -5.55 -10.30
N MET A 458 12.57 -4.82 -10.18
CA MET A 458 12.61 -3.55 -9.44
C MET A 458 11.57 -2.54 -9.95
N MET A 459 11.37 -2.45 -11.26
CA MET A 459 10.36 -1.57 -11.86
C MET A 459 8.94 -2.12 -11.68
N LEU A 460 8.75 -3.44 -11.72
CA LEU A 460 7.47 -4.07 -11.39
C LEU A 460 7.11 -3.89 -9.91
N ILE A 461 8.08 -3.97 -9.00
CA ILE A 461 7.92 -3.72 -7.58
C ILE A 461 7.55 -2.26 -7.36
N GLN A 462 8.29 -1.32 -7.96
CA GLN A 462 7.95 0.11 -7.92
C GLN A 462 6.54 0.37 -8.47
N ALA A 463 6.19 -0.23 -9.60
CA ALA A 463 4.86 -0.09 -10.18
C ALA A 463 3.77 -0.67 -9.28
N SER A 464 4.03 -1.78 -8.60
CA SER A 464 3.13 -2.34 -7.59
C SER A 464 2.95 -1.41 -6.40
N GLU A 465 4.03 -0.82 -5.89
CA GLU A 465 4.00 0.15 -4.80
C GLU A 465 3.23 1.40 -5.20
N MET A 466 3.49 1.95 -6.39
CA MET A 466 2.75 3.09 -6.94
C MET A 466 1.29 2.74 -7.24
N ARG A 467 0.97 1.49 -7.64
CA ARG A 467 -0.40 1.00 -7.79
C ARG A 467 -1.10 0.95 -6.43
N LYS A 468 -0.40 0.52 -5.36
CA LYS A 468 -0.89 0.58 -3.98
C LYS A 468 -1.05 2.03 -3.49
N GLU A 469 -0.32 2.97 -4.07
CA GLU A 469 -0.50 4.42 -3.88
C GLU A 469 -1.67 5.02 -4.66
N GLY A 470 -2.43 4.21 -5.41
CA GLY A 470 -3.60 4.65 -6.17
C GLY A 470 -3.28 5.31 -7.51
N LYS A 471 -1.99 5.35 -7.91
CA LYS A 471 -1.61 5.90 -9.22
C LYS A 471 -2.17 5.02 -10.34
N SER A 472 -2.64 5.66 -11.39
CA SER A 472 -3.14 4.98 -12.59
C SER A 472 -2.01 4.27 -13.34
N ALA A 473 -2.37 3.30 -14.17
CA ALA A 473 -1.42 2.62 -15.05
C ALA A 473 -0.64 3.60 -15.95
N ALA A 474 -1.29 4.68 -16.41
CA ALA A 474 -0.69 5.74 -17.21
C ALA A 474 0.39 6.51 -16.43
N GLU A 475 0.06 7.04 -15.25
CA GLU A 475 1.00 7.80 -14.42
C GLU A 475 2.22 6.97 -14.00
N ILE A 476 1.99 5.69 -13.74
CA ILE A 476 3.06 4.76 -13.41
C ILE A 476 3.92 4.50 -14.64
N ALA A 477 3.34 4.28 -15.81
CA ALA A 477 4.09 4.12 -17.05
C ALA A 477 4.98 5.34 -17.34
N ASP A 478 4.48 6.56 -17.15
CA ASP A 478 5.25 7.79 -17.32
C ASP A 478 6.40 7.89 -16.32
N CYS A 479 6.15 7.57 -15.05
CA CYS A 479 7.18 7.57 -14.01
C CYS A 479 8.29 6.54 -14.27
N ILE A 480 7.92 5.31 -14.65
CA ILE A 480 8.91 4.28 -14.98
C ILE A 480 9.71 4.71 -16.22
N ASN A 481 9.06 5.24 -17.26
CA ASN A 481 9.78 5.75 -18.44
C ASN A 481 10.76 6.88 -18.09
N ALA A 482 10.40 7.76 -17.16
CA ALA A 482 11.25 8.85 -16.70
C ALA A 482 12.41 8.39 -15.81
N THR A 483 12.30 7.24 -15.15
CA THR A 483 13.27 6.82 -14.11
C THR A 483 13.97 5.49 -14.39
N LYS A 484 13.60 4.74 -15.43
CA LYS A 484 14.16 3.41 -15.74
C LYS A 484 15.68 3.39 -15.89
N LEU A 485 16.28 4.46 -16.40
CA LEU A 485 17.73 4.59 -16.53
C LEU A 485 18.46 4.77 -15.18
N THR A 486 17.75 4.90 -14.07
CA THR A 486 18.37 4.89 -12.72
C THR A 486 18.53 3.48 -12.15
N VAL A 487 18.04 2.46 -12.85
CA VAL A 487 18.27 1.05 -12.47
C VAL A 487 19.61 0.61 -13.06
N ASN A 488 20.61 0.52 -12.19
CA ASN A 488 21.94 0.09 -12.55
C ASN A 488 22.06 -1.42 -12.38
N GLN A 489 22.81 -2.06 -13.28
CA GLN A 489 23.15 -3.47 -13.18
C GLN A 489 24.63 -3.69 -13.47
N CYS A 490 25.27 -4.55 -12.68
CA CYS A 490 26.62 -5.00 -12.94
C CYS A 490 26.77 -6.46 -12.53
N GLY A 491 27.30 -7.28 -13.42
CA GLY A 491 27.42 -8.71 -13.19
C GLY A 491 28.58 -9.34 -13.94
N THR A 492 28.75 -10.63 -13.73
CA THR A 492 29.72 -11.43 -14.45
C THR A 492 29.17 -12.78 -14.83
N VAL A 493 29.56 -13.26 -16.01
CA VAL A 493 29.20 -14.58 -16.54
C VAL A 493 30.41 -15.50 -16.52
N ALA A 494 30.17 -16.82 -16.55
CA ALA A 494 31.25 -17.79 -16.71
C ALA A 494 31.92 -17.70 -18.09
N THR A 495 31.13 -17.42 -19.14
CA THR A 495 31.58 -17.23 -20.53
C THR A 495 30.61 -16.32 -21.28
N LEU A 496 31.12 -15.54 -22.25
CA LEU A 496 30.28 -14.77 -23.18
C LEU A 496 29.61 -15.63 -24.25
N ASP A 497 29.90 -16.93 -24.33
CA ASP A 497 29.42 -17.79 -25.42
C ASP A 497 27.90 -17.92 -25.46
N PHE A 498 27.23 -18.02 -24.30
CA PHE A 498 25.77 -18.05 -24.23
C PHE A 498 25.18 -16.74 -24.78
N LEU A 499 25.70 -15.60 -24.31
CA LEU A 499 25.20 -14.28 -24.68
C LEU A 499 25.43 -13.98 -26.16
N ARG A 500 26.61 -14.34 -26.67
CA ARG A 500 26.98 -14.21 -28.08
C ARG A 500 26.10 -15.08 -28.97
N ARG A 501 25.89 -16.34 -28.59
CA ARG A 501 25.03 -17.27 -29.35
C ARG A 501 23.59 -16.80 -29.38
N ALA A 502 23.11 -16.22 -28.28
CA ALA A 502 21.77 -15.63 -28.19
C ALA A 502 21.65 -14.28 -28.92
N GLY A 503 22.75 -13.66 -29.37
CA GLY A 503 22.75 -12.33 -29.99
C GLY A 503 22.45 -11.18 -29.01
N ARG A 504 22.57 -11.42 -27.70
CA ARG A 504 22.11 -10.52 -26.62
C ARG A 504 23.26 -9.80 -25.90
N ILE A 505 24.38 -9.56 -26.58
CA ILE A 505 25.55 -8.85 -26.04
C ILE A 505 26.22 -8.02 -27.13
N LYS A 506 26.55 -6.77 -26.78
CA LYS A 506 27.54 -5.97 -27.51
C LYS A 506 28.88 -6.08 -26.79
N ALA A 507 29.92 -6.41 -27.53
CA ALA A 507 31.28 -6.44 -27.00
C ALA A 507 32.29 -6.28 -28.13
N SER A 508 33.40 -5.61 -27.86
CA SER A 508 34.48 -5.49 -28.85
C SER A 508 35.12 -6.85 -29.14
N LYS A 509 35.78 -7.00 -30.29
CA LYS A 509 36.47 -8.25 -30.66
C LYS A 509 37.45 -8.74 -29.58
N ALA A 510 38.07 -7.82 -28.84
CA ALA A 510 38.99 -8.12 -27.74
C ALA A 510 38.33 -8.90 -26.59
N PHE A 511 37.00 -8.87 -26.48
CA PHE A 511 36.27 -9.66 -25.50
C PHE A 511 36.16 -11.14 -25.85
N PHE A 512 36.21 -11.47 -27.13
CA PHE A 512 36.05 -12.84 -27.62
C PHE A 512 37.39 -13.56 -27.69
N GLY A 513 37.66 -14.39 -26.69
CA GLY A 513 38.85 -15.23 -26.58
C GLY A 513 38.93 -15.89 -25.20
N ASN A 514 39.22 -17.20 -25.17
CA ASN A 514 39.29 -17.97 -23.94
C ASN A 514 40.63 -17.75 -23.23
N LEU A 515 40.69 -16.74 -22.38
CA LEU A 515 41.80 -16.59 -21.42
C LEU A 515 41.39 -17.23 -20.10
N PHE A 516 42.10 -18.28 -19.70
CA PHE A 516 41.75 -19.09 -18.53
C PHE A 516 41.64 -18.22 -17.26
N GLY A 517 40.53 -18.39 -16.54
CA GLY A 517 40.25 -17.69 -15.29
C GLY A 517 39.91 -16.20 -15.44
N VAL A 518 39.75 -15.68 -16.66
CA VAL A 518 39.31 -14.30 -16.89
C VAL A 518 37.81 -14.26 -17.07
N LYS A 519 37.16 -13.43 -16.27
CA LYS A 519 35.73 -13.19 -16.28
C LYS A 519 35.40 -11.83 -16.89
N PRO A 520 34.44 -11.76 -17.82
CA PRO A 520 33.90 -10.50 -18.32
C PRO A 520 32.95 -9.88 -17.28
N LEU A 521 33.04 -8.57 -17.08
CA LEU A 521 32.02 -7.80 -16.40
C LEU A 521 31.06 -7.20 -17.42
N ILE A 522 29.78 -7.28 -17.12
CA ILE A 522 28.68 -6.89 -18.01
C ILE A 522 27.77 -5.92 -17.27
N ILE A 523 27.34 -4.89 -17.99
CA ILE A 523 26.33 -3.92 -17.55
C ILE A 523 25.19 -3.87 -18.60
N SER A 524 24.11 -3.17 -18.28
CA SER A 524 23.18 -2.67 -19.30
C SER A 524 23.67 -1.32 -19.80
N ASP A 525 23.62 -1.08 -21.10
CA ASP A 525 23.82 0.26 -21.64
C ASP A 525 22.50 1.07 -21.64
N LYS A 526 22.56 2.35 -22.04
CA LYS A 526 21.41 3.27 -22.02
C LYS A 526 20.25 2.86 -22.95
N ILE A 527 20.46 1.91 -23.87
CA ILE A 527 19.40 1.34 -24.72
C ILE A 527 18.98 -0.05 -24.25
N GLY A 528 19.44 -0.48 -23.08
CA GLY A 528 19.08 -1.74 -22.47
C GLY A 528 19.77 -2.97 -23.07
N GLN A 529 20.86 -2.77 -23.82
CA GLN A 529 21.65 -3.86 -24.38
C GLN A 529 22.70 -4.30 -23.36
N ASN A 530 22.92 -5.61 -23.21
CA ASN A 530 24.06 -6.07 -22.41
C ASN A 530 25.36 -5.64 -23.09
N TYR A 531 26.27 -5.05 -22.32
CA TYR A 531 27.55 -4.56 -22.80
C TYR A 531 28.71 -5.05 -21.91
N ALA A 532 29.72 -5.68 -22.51
CA ALA A 532 30.90 -6.12 -21.79
C ALA A 532 31.89 -4.96 -21.63
N VAL A 533 32.16 -4.57 -20.38
CA VAL A 533 32.92 -3.36 -20.06
C VAL A 533 34.34 -3.62 -19.58
N LYS A 534 34.58 -4.77 -18.93
CA LYS A 534 35.88 -5.07 -18.33
C LYS A 534 36.18 -6.56 -18.32
N LYS A 535 37.47 -6.91 -18.41
CA LYS A 535 37.97 -8.28 -18.15
C LYS A 535 38.72 -8.30 -16.84
N VAL A 536 38.34 -9.20 -15.94
CA VAL A 536 38.95 -9.32 -14.62
C VAL A 536 39.40 -10.77 -14.40
N LYS A 537 40.62 -10.95 -13.90
CA LYS A 537 41.17 -12.29 -13.66
C LYS A 537 40.81 -12.77 -12.25
N GLY A 538 40.09 -13.89 -12.17
CA GLY A 538 39.69 -14.54 -10.93
C GLY A 538 38.35 -14.05 -10.37
N LYS A 539 37.63 -14.95 -9.68
CA LYS A 539 36.31 -14.66 -9.10
C LYS A 539 36.35 -13.54 -8.06
N ALA A 540 37.23 -13.64 -7.07
CA ALA A 540 37.34 -12.65 -5.99
C ALA A 540 37.59 -11.22 -6.51
N ALA A 541 38.52 -11.06 -7.45
CA ALA A 541 38.79 -9.77 -8.07
C ALA A 541 37.58 -9.26 -8.90
N SER A 542 36.84 -10.16 -9.55
CA SER A 542 35.64 -9.80 -10.29
C SER A 542 34.53 -9.30 -9.36
N TYR A 543 34.33 -9.95 -8.21
CA TYR A 543 33.31 -9.53 -7.24
C TYR A 543 33.67 -8.23 -6.54
N ALA A 544 34.94 -8.04 -6.18
CA ALA A 544 35.43 -6.77 -5.63
C ALA A 544 35.25 -5.61 -6.63
N GLU A 545 35.47 -5.86 -7.92
CA GLU A 545 35.25 -4.86 -8.96
C GLU A 545 33.76 -4.55 -9.14
N ILE A 546 32.89 -5.57 -9.19
CA ILE A 546 31.43 -5.36 -9.23
C ILE A 546 30.97 -4.56 -8.01
N ALA A 547 31.49 -4.89 -6.82
CA ALA A 547 31.20 -4.17 -5.59
C ALA A 547 31.59 -2.69 -5.67
N ALA A 548 32.77 -2.39 -6.20
CA ALA A 548 33.20 -1.01 -6.43
C ALA A 548 32.29 -0.27 -7.42
N MET A 549 31.89 -0.92 -8.52
CA MET A 549 30.97 -0.33 -9.50
C MET A 549 29.59 -0.05 -8.88
N ILE A 550 29.01 -1.01 -8.16
CA ILE A 550 27.72 -0.83 -7.47
C ILE A 550 27.80 0.27 -6.40
N ALA A 551 28.91 0.36 -5.66
CA ALA A 551 29.12 1.41 -4.68
C ALA A 551 29.18 2.80 -5.34
N ASP A 552 29.89 2.94 -6.46
CA ASP A 552 29.98 4.19 -7.20
C ASP A 552 28.64 4.56 -7.86
N ASP A 553 27.98 3.62 -8.52
CA ASP A 553 26.69 3.86 -9.19
C ASP A 553 25.62 4.31 -8.19
N SER A 554 25.62 3.75 -6.99
CA SER A 554 24.66 4.10 -5.93
C SER A 554 25.09 5.28 -5.04
N ASP A 555 26.25 5.89 -5.28
CA ASP A 555 26.72 7.00 -4.47
C ASP A 555 25.81 8.23 -4.62
N GLY A 556 25.38 8.80 -3.50
CA GLY A 556 24.39 9.88 -3.46
C GLY A 556 22.93 9.46 -3.67
N TYR A 557 22.64 8.15 -3.80
CA TYR A 557 21.29 7.60 -3.90
C TYR A 557 20.88 6.83 -2.62
N PRO A 558 19.58 6.78 -2.28
CA PRO A 558 19.11 5.93 -1.19
C PRO A 558 19.43 4.45 -1.45
N ARG A 559 20.28 3.86 -0.61
CA ARG A 559 20.64 2.44 -0.65
C ARG A 559 19.64 1.61 0.15
N GLU A 560 18.38 1.66 -0.27
CA GLU A 560 17.29 0.91 0.38
C GLU A 560 17.42 -0.59 0.08
N ASP A 561 17.43 -0.96 -1.20
CA ASP A 561 17.39 -2.35 -1.65
C ASP A 561 18.55 -2.67 -2.61
N LEU A 562 19.23 -3.78 -2.34
CA LEU A 562 20.15 -4.45 -3.26
C LEU A 562 19.48 -5.72 -3.77
N TYR A 563 19.41 -5.89 -5.08
CA TYR A 563 18.93 -7.12 -5.70
C TYR A 563 20.09 -7.88 -6.31
N LEU A 564 20.12 -9.18 -6.10
CA LEU A 564 21.16 -10.07 -6.59
C LEU A 564 20.51 -11.25 -7.29
N SER A 565 21.01 -11.61 -8.46
CA SER A 565 20.53 -12.79 -9.19
C SER A 565 21.66 -13.76 -9.45
N HIS A 566 21.35 -15.06 -9.50
CA HIS A 566 22.32 -16.09 -9.83
C HIS A 566 21.77 -17.16 -10.80
N ALA A 567 22.61 -17.64 -11.70
CA ALA A 567 22.31 -18.76 -12.58
C ALA A 567 22.85 -20.05 -11.97
N ASP A 568 22.11 -20.59 -10.99
CA ASP A 568 22.44 -21.82 -10.26
C ASP A 568 23.87 -21.85 -9.70
N CYS A 569 24.20 -20.82 -8.91
CA CYS A 569 25.48 -20.63 -8.23
C CYS A 569 25.31 -19.79 -6.97
N LEU A 570 24.48 -20.27 -6.03
CA LEU A 570 24.13 -19.54 -4.81
C LEU A 570 25.36 -19.10 -3.99
N ASP A 571 26.36 -19.98 -3.84
CA ASP A 571 27.60 -19.65 -3.13
C ASP A 571 28.33 -18.46 -3.74
N ASP A 572 28.37 -18.38 -5.08
CA ASP A 572 29.03 -17.30 -5.80
C ASP A 572 28.32 -15.95 -5.59
N VAL A 573 26.98 -15.93 -5.54
CA VAL A 573 26.24 -14.68 -5.31
C VAL A 573 26.28 -14.25 -3.85
N MET A 574 26.38 -15.18 -2.91
CA MET A 574 26.61 -14.87 -1.49
C MET A 574 27.98 -14.24 -1.28
N LEU A 575 29.02 -14.72 -1.97
CA LEU A 575 30.33 -14.06 -1.97
C LEU A 575 30.26 -12.64 -2.56
N LEU A 576 29.53 -12.46 -3.68
CA LEU A 576 29.33 -11.14 -4.26
C LEU A 576 28.60 -10.19 -3.29
N LYS A 577 27.55 -10.67 -2.61
CA LYS A 577 26.85 -9.92 -1.57
C LYS A 577 27.83 -9.44 -0.50
N ASP A 578 28.65 -10.33 0.02
CA ASP A 578 29.60 -10.01 1.08
C ASP A 578 30.63 -8.97 0.61
N GLU A 579 31.12 -9.03 -0.64
CA GLU A 579 32.00 -8.00 -1.18
C GLU A 579 31.31 -6.65 -1.34
N ILE A 580 30.05 -6.61 -1.80
CA ILE A 580 29.27 -5.37 -1.91
C ILE A 580 29.07 -4.73 -0.53
N LEU A 581 28.68 -5.52 0.47
CA LEU A 581 28.40 -5.03 1.82
C LEU A 581 29.65 -4.56 2.58
N LYS A 582 30.86 -4.87 2.12
CA LYS A 582 32.10 -4.28 2.65
C LYS A 582 32.30 -2.82 2.23
N VAL A 583 31.75 -2.42 1.09
CA VAL A 583 32.01 -1.11 0.47
C VAL A 583 30.76 -0.22 0.35
N ALA A 584 29.56 -0.80 0.49
CA ALA A 584 28.29 -0.08 0.47
C ALA A 584 27.26 -0.72 1.41
N GLU A 585 26.60 0.11 2.23
CA GLU A 585 25.52 -0.33 3.10
C GLU A 585 24.17 -0.28 2.36
N PHE A 586 23.44 -1.41 2.36
CA PHE A 586 22.06 -1.52 1.86
C PHE A 586 21.15 -2.03 2.96
N LYS A 587 19.93 -1.50 3.09
CA LYS A 587 19.00 -1.90 4.17
C LYS A 587 18.44 -3.29 3.97
N ASN A 588 18.08 -3.63 2.74
CA ASN A 588 17.55 -4.94 2.37
C ASN A 588 18.39 -5.56 1.24
N VAL A 589 18.53 -6.87 1.27
CA VAL A 589 19.17 -7.64 0.19
C VAL A 589 18.23 -8.73 -0.26
N HIS A 590 17.90 -8.74 -1.55
CA HIS A 590 17.04 -9.72 -2.20
C HIS A 590 17.88 -10.59 -3.11
N ILE A 591 17.74 -11.91 -3.02
CA ILE A 591 18.49 -12.85 -3.86
C ILE A 591 17.49 -13.71 -4.63
N GLY A 592 17.61 -13.74 -5.95
CA GLY A 592 16.76 -14.53 -6.85
C GLY A 592 17.56 -15.47 -7.74
N THR A 593 16.89 -16.50 -8.24
CA THR A 593 17.45 -17.37 -9.28
C THR A 593 17.09 -16.82 -10.66
N ILE A 594 18.05 -16.73 -11.56
CA ILE A 594 17.82 -16.32 -12.95
C ILE A 594 16.93 -17.37 -13.63
N GLY A 595 15.84 -16.94 -14.27
CA GLY A 595 14.85 -17.80 -14.90
C GLY A 595 15.28 -18.35 -16.26
N PRO A 596 14.46 -19.22 -16.90
CA PRO A 596 14.88 -19.95 -18.10
C PRO A 596 15.27 -19.06 -19.28
N ILE A 597 14.53 -17.97 -19.56
CA ILE A 597 14.79 -17.10 -20.72
C ILE A 597 16.12 -16.35 -20.59
N VAL A 598 16.32 -15.69 -19.44
CA VAL A 598 17.57 -14.97 -19.15
C VAL A 598 18.71 -15.98 -19.04
N GLY A 599 18.49 -17.11 -18.34
CA GLY A 599 19.44 -18.20 -18.15
C GLY A 599 19.96 -18.82 -19.44
N ALA A 600 19.11 -18.98 -20.47
CA ALA A 600 19.52 -19.45 -21.80
C ALA A 600 20.55 -18.50 -22.46
N SER A 601 20.48 -17.22 -22.09
CA SER A 601 21.33 -16.15 -22.64
C SER A 601 22.60 -15.96 -21.83
N VAL A 602 22.53 -15.96 -20.50
CA VAL A 602 23.70 -15.68 -19.65
C VAL A 602 24.49 -16.93 -19.29
N GLY A 603 23.83 -18.07 -19.24
CA GLY A 603 24.42 -19.36 -18.89
C GLY A 603 24.66 -19.56 -17.38
N PRO A 604 24.99 -20.80 -16.97
CA PRO A 604 25.24 -21.17 -15.58
C PRO A 604 26.48 -20.46 -15.01
N GLY A 605 26.48 -20.18 -13.70
CA GLY A 605 27.58 -19.52 -13.00
C GLY A 605 27.62 -17.99 -13.17
N THR A 606 26.52 -17.42 -13.66
CA THR A 606 26.31 -15.98 -13.75
C THR A 606 25.84 -15.41 -12.42
N VAL A 607 26.38 -14.26 -12.02
CA VAL A 607 25.88 -13.45 -10.90
C VAL A 607 25.73 -11.99 -11.34
N ILE A 608 24.65 -11.33 -10.92
CA ILE A 608 24.36 -9.94 -11.29
C ILE A 608 23.81 -9.20 -10.07
N ALA A 609 24.30 -7.99 -9.84
CA ALA A 609 23.78 -7.06 -8.85
C ALA A 609 23.00 -5.92 -9.52
N PHE A 610 21.91 -5.50 -8.88
CA PHE A 610 21.06 -4.41 -9.32
C PHE A 610 20.76 -3.46 -8.16
N CYS A 611 20.78 -2.16 -8.43
CA CYS A 611 20.42 -1.14 -7.47
C CYS A 611 19.90 0.13 -8.16
N ARG A 612 19.26 1.00 -7.38
CA ARG A 612 19.03 2.39 -7.78
C ARG A 612 20.35 3.16 -7.71
N GLY A 613 20.61 3.98 -8.71
CA GLY A 613 21.81 4.79 -8.77
C GLY A 613 21.74 5.88 -9.83
N LYS A 614 22.91 6.40 -10.17
CA LYS A 614 23.15 7.38 -11.24
C LYS A 614 22.50 6.92 -12.54
N GLU A 615 22.09 7.88 -13.37
CA GLU A 615 21.53 7.57 -14.68
C GLU A 615 22.55 6.83 -15.55
N VAL A 616 22.14 5.71 -16.15
CA VAL A 616 22.96 4.93 -17.08
C VAL A 616 23.16 5.75 -18.35
N THR A 617 24.38 6.24 -18.54
CA THR A 617 24.76 7.08 -19.70
C THR A 617 25.62 6.35 -20.73
N ILE A 618 26.12 5.16 -20.39
CA ILE A 618 27.00 4.38 -21.27
C ILE A 618 26.22 3.95 -22.49
N GLU A 619 26.84 4.11 -23.66
CA GLU A 619 26.30 3.65 -24.94
C GLU A 619 27.27 2.60 -25.51
N GLY A 620 26.78 1.37 -25.72
CA GLY A 620 27.57 0.32 -26.33
C GLY A 620 27.88 0.66 -27.78
N LYS A 621 29.10 1.11 -28.05
CA LYS A 621 29.62 1.31 -29.41
C LYS A 621 29.99 -0.04 -30.02
N GLU A 622 29.70 -0.21 -31.31
CA GLU A 622 30.06 -1.41 -32.10
C GLU A 622 31.56 -1.61 -32.25
#